data_AF-A0A1T3NQ74-F1
#
_entry.id   AF-A0A1T3NQ74-F1
#
_cell.length_a   1.000
_cell.length_b   1.000
_cell.length_c   1.000
_cell.angle_alpha   90.00
_cell.angle_beta   90.00
_cell.angle_gamma   90.00
#
_symmetry.space_group_name_H-M   'P 1'
#
loop_
_entity.id
_entity.type
_entity.pdbx_description
1 polymer ?
#
loop_
_entity_poly.entity_id
_entity_poly.type
_entity_poly.pdbx_seq_one_letter_code
_entity_poly.pdbx_strand_id
1 'polypeptide(L)'
;MSDRGIREYGLDGELARVAGVEVRLVVDGFAAWGLEWVDGPTVDRMRAHVAAVRAGRRGIAPPEHRLDYRRRQSPRAWAARAVAAMRDVSSVRAVAAGAALRRNHPAGRNRRPGALRPEDHALLDLVQRLYEGSADPERADRPEDEPLIRRLLAEGNQSREAMCRILNDADPDLGLGAEDLRRTEAGGPILRLVSGDSGR
;
A
#
# COMPACT_ATOMS: atom_id res chain seq x y z
N MET A 1 26.42 16.41 -16.87
CA MET A 1 26.84 16.17 -15.48
C MET A 1 26.76 14.68 -15.23
N SER A 2 27.86 14.04 -14.82
CA SER A 2 27.91 12.60 -14.58
C SER A 2 27.29 12.22 -13.23
N ASP A 3 26.72 11.02 -13.11
CA ASP A 3 26.19 10.40 -11.88
C ASP A 3 27.14 10.52 -10.66
N ARG A 4 28.44 10.67 -10.92
CA ARG A 4 29.49 10.80 -9.91
C ARG A 4 29.36 12.10 -9.11
N GLY A 5 28.96 13.21 -9.74
CA GLY A 5 28.78 14.48 -9.04
C GLY A 5 27.56 14.49 -8.13
N ILE A 6 26.55 13.65 -8.38
CA ILE A 6 25.28 13.63 -7.62
C ILE A 6 25.38 12.82 -6.32
N ARG A 7 26.10 11.68 -6.32
CA ARG A 7 26.45 10.96 -5.08
C ARG A 7 27.36 11.79 -4.16
N GLU A 8 28.06 12.77 -4.73
CA GLU A 8 28.97 13.67 -4.01
C GLU A 8 28.24 14.71 -3.13
N TYR A 9 26.93 14.93 -3.34
CA TYR A 9 26.16 15.96 -2.60
C TYR A 9 25.40 15.45 -1.37
N GLY A 10 25.29 14.13 -1.15
CA GLY A 10 24.74 13.52 0.07
C GLY A 10 23.29 13.89 0.41
N LEU A 11 22.51 14.37 -0.58
CA LEU A 11 21.11 14.76 -0.39
C LEU A 11 20.24 13.57 0.01
N ASP A 12 20.40 12.44 -0.66
CA ASP A 12 19.72 11.18 -0.36
C ASP A 12 20.06 10.68 1.05
N GLY A 13 21.35 10.71 1.44
CA GLY A 13 21.78 10.33 2.79
C GLY A 13 21.26 11.23 3.90
N GLU A 14 21.26 12.55 3.71
CA GLU A 14 20.68 13.51 4.66
C GLU A 14 19.15 13.36 4.76
N LEU A 15 18.47 13.20 3.63
CA LEU A 15 17.02 12.96 3.62
C LEU A 15 16.67 11.65 4.31
N ALA A 16 17.43 10.58 4.04
CA ALA A 16 17.24 9.30 4.71
C ALA A 16 17.45 9.42 6.23
N ARG A 17 18.46 10.19 6.67
CA ARG A 17 18.70 10.45 8.09
C ARG A 17 17.59 11.26 8.75
N VAL A 18 17.12 12.32 8.09
CA VAL A 18 16.08 13.22 8.63
C VAL A 18 14.72 12.51 8.69
N ALA A 19 14.43 11.68 7.71
CA ALA A 19 13.14 11.00 7.63
C ALA A 19 13.11 9.60 8.22
N GLY A 20 14.27 9.01 8.52
CA GLY A 20 14.39 7.66 9.06
C GLY A 20 14.02 6.54 8.08
N VAL A 21 13.91 6.85 6.78
CA VAL A 21 13.52 5.91 5.72
C VAL A 21 14.51 5.95 4.57
N GLU A 22 14.59 4.88 3.77
CA GLU A 22 15.49 4.85 2.61
C GLU A 22 15.02 5.85 1.54
N VAL A 23 15.93 6.72 1.09
CA VAL A 23 15.71 7.68 0.00
C VAL A 23 16.72 7.41 -1.11
N ARG A 24 16.24 7.32 -2.34
CA ARG A 24 17.06 7.14 -3.54
C ARG A 24 16.85 8.31 -4.48
N LEU A 25 17.96 8.83 -5.00
CA LEU A 25 17.95 9.77 -6.09
C LEU A 25 18.09 9.00 -7.42
N VAL A 26 17.07 9.09 -8.26
CA VAL A 26 16.97 8.42 -9.55
C VAL A 26 16.96 9.48 -10.65
N VAL A 27 17.71 9.27 -11.72
CA VAL A 27 17.62 10.12 -12.91
C VAL A 27 16.39 9.66 -13.71
N ASP A 28 15.39 10.54 -13.85
CA ASP A 28 14.18 10.23 -14.62
C ASP A 28 14.13 11.05 -15.92
N GLY A 29 14.55 10.42 -17.01
CA GLY A 29 14.62 11.05 -18.32
C GLY A 29 15.65 12.18 -18.42
N PHE A 30 15.42 13.10 -19.35
CA PHE A 30 16.44 14.07 -19.80
C PHE A 30 16.58 15.32 -18.91
N ALA A 31 15.68 15.58 -17.95
CA ALA A 31 15.74 16.82 -17.16
C ALA A 31 15.09 16.78 -15.76
N ALA A 32 14.50 15.66 -15.35
CA ALA A 32 13.86 15.51 -14.06
C ALA A 32 14.64 14.53 -13.16
N TRP A 33 14.70 14.86 -11.89
CA TRP A 33 15.33 14.04 -10.86
C TRP A 33 14.22 13.46 -10.00
N GLY A 34 14.12 12.14 -9.92
CA GLY A 34 13.20 11.45 -9.03
C GLY A 34 13.83 11.27 -7.65
N LEU A 35 13.16 11.76 -6.60
CA LEU A 35 13.40 11.33 -5.24
C LEU A 35 12.40 10.23 -4.90
N GLU A 36 12.91 9.02 -4.80
CA GLU A 36 12.13 7.84 -4.45
C GLU A 36 12.34 7.51 -2.98
N TRP A 37 11.26 7.49 -2.20
CA TRP A 37 11.29 7.15 -0.79
C TRP A 37 10.58 5.83 -0.58
N VAL A 38 11.29 4.84 -0.04
CA VAL A 38 10.69 3.54 0.27
C VAL A 38 9.85 3.70 1.52
N ASP A 39 8.54 3.50 1.38
CA ASP A 39 7.56 3.63 2.46
C ASP A 39 7.62 4.98 3.20
N GLY A 40 8.14 6.01 2.52
CA GLY A 40 8.35 7.32 3.10
C GLY A 40 7.04 8.05 3.41
N PRO A 41 7.13 9.27 3.95
CA PRO A 41 5.98 10.04 4.39
C PRO A 41 5.13 10.53 3.21
N THR A 42 4.03 11.23 3.48
CA THR A 42 3.22 11.89 2.43
C THR A 42 4.05 12.85 1.58
N VAL A 43 3.66 13.08 0.31
CA VAL A 43 4.38 13.98 -0.62
C VAL A 43 4.62 15.38 -0.02
N ASP A 44 3.64 15.96 0.68
CA ASP A 44 3.80 17.27 1.31
C ASP A 44 4.89 17.27 2.40
N ARG A 45 4.99 16.19 3.16
CA ARG A 45 6.06 15.99 4.15
C ARG A 45 7.41 15.76 3.48
N MET A 46 7.48 15.04 2.37
CA MET A 46 8.72 14.90 1.60
C MET A 46 9.23 16.26 1.11
N ARG A 47 8.33 17.11 0.58
CA ARG A 47 8.65 18.48 0.18
C ARG A 47 9.18 19.29 1.36
N ALA A 48 8.53 19.19 2.52
CA ALA A 48 8.99 19.83 3.74
C ALA A 48 10.39 19.36 4.17
N HIS A 49 10.69 18.05 4.13
CA HIS A 49 12.02 17.52 4.43
C HIS A 49 13.08 18.03 3.46
N VAL A 50 12.78 18.06 2.15
CA VAL A 50 13.70 18.63 1.15
C VAL A 50 13.94 20.11 1.39
N ALA A 51 12.90 20.89 1.66
CA ALA A 51 13.03 22.31 1.97
C ALA A 51 13.92 22.54 3.22
N ALA A 52 13.73 21.75 4.27
CA ALA A 52 14.53 21.82 5.49
C ALA A 52 16.02 21.50 5.24
N VAL A 53 16.31 20.42 4.50
CA VAL A 53 17.69 20.07 4.15
C VAL A 53 18.35 21.15 3.28
N ARG A 54 17.62 21.74 2.33
CA ARG A 54 18.12 22.81 1.47
C ARG A 54 18.33 24.13 2.21
N ALA A 55 17.52 24.44 3.23
CA ALA A 55 17.76 25.61 4.08
C ALA A 55 19.07 25.49 4.89
N GLY A 56 19.43 24.26 5.30
CA GLY A 56 20.68 23.99 6.03
C GLY A 56 21.94 23.93 5.16
N ARG A 57 21.83 23.83 3.84
CA ARG A 57 22.98 23.71 2.91
C ARG A 57 22.77 24.51 1.63
N ARG A 58 23.53 25.60 1.49
CA ARG A 58 23.59 26.36 0.22
C ARG A 58 24.23 25.50 -0.88
N GLY A 59 23.63 25.51 -2.08
CA GLY A 59 24.22 24.88 -3.27
C GLY A 59 23.80 23.43 -3.54
N ILE A 60 22.78 22.89 -2.86
CA ILE A 60 22.22 21.57 -3.19
C ILE A 60 21.55 21.61 -4.57
N ALA A 61 22.17 20.94 -5.54
CA ALA A 61 21.54 20.53 -6.79
C ALA A 61 20.76 19.22 -6.56
N PRO A 62 19.61 19.00 -7.22
CA PRO A 62 18.97 19.84 -8.24
C PRO A 62 18.07 20.96 -7.66
N PRO A 63 17.63 21.94 -8.48
CA PRO A 63 16.56 22.88 -8.14
C PRO A 63 15.25 22.14 -7.84
N GLU A 64 14.45 22.65 -6.90
CA GLU A 64 13.20 22.01 -6.45
C GLU A 64 12.19 21.77 -7.58
N HIS A 65 12.04 22.70 -8.52
CA HIS A 65 11.12 22.54 -9.66
C HIS A 65 11.52 21.42 -10.63
N ARG A 66 12.71 20.81 -10.46
CA ARG A 66 13.17 19.63 -11.23
C ARG A 66 13.10 18.33 -10.42
N LEU A 67 12.62 18.38 -9.18
CA LEU A 67 12.44 17.21 -8.34
C LEU A 67 11.02 16.65 -8.53
N ASP A 68 10.95 15.38 -8.92
CA ASP A 68 9.74 14.58 -8.80
C ASP A 68 9.79 13.76 -7.51
N TYR A 69 8.67 13.63 -6.82
CA TYR A 69 8.59 12.98 -5.52
C TYR A 69 7.79 11.70 -5.65
N ARG A 70 8.41 10.56 -5.36
CA ARG A 70 7.78 9.25 -5.49
C ARG A 70 7.88 8.47 -4.20
N ARG A 71 6.79 7.81 -3.88
CA ARG A 71 6.74 6.78 -2.85
C ARG A 71 6.86 5.43 -3.52
N ARG A 72 7.87 4.67 -3.15
CA ARG A 72 7.91 3.26 -3.50
C ARG A 72 7.30 2.45 -2.38
N GLN A 73 6.25 1.73 -2.72
CA GLN A 73 5.59 0.82 -1.80
C GLN A 73 6.39 -0.48 -1.69
N SER A 74 6.82 -0.82 -0.48
CA SER A 74 7.35 -2.16 -0.21
C SER A 74 6.24 -3.20 -0.12
N PRO A 75 6.56 -4.50 -0.30
CA PRO A 75 5.61 -5.58 0.00
C PRO A 75 5.03 -5.50 1.41
N ARG A 76 5.84 -5.09 2.40
CA ARG A 76 5.41 -4.99 3.80
C ARG A 76 4.39 -3.86 3.99
N ALA A 77 4.64 -2.69 3.43
CA ALA A 77 3.68 -1.60 3.44
C ALA A 77 2.37 -1.98 2.77
N TRP A 78 2.43 -2.67 1.63
CA TRP A 78 1.23 -3.18 1.00
C TRP A 78 0.48 -4.14 1.93
N ALA A 79 1.18 -5.11 2.54
CA ALA A 79 0.59 -6.10 3.44
C ALA A 79 -0.05 -5.45 4.68
N ALA A 80 0.63 -4.49 5.32
CA ALA A 80 0.11 -3.77 6.48
C ALA A 80 -1.17 -2.99 6.15
N ARG A 81 -1.18 -2.26 5.02
CA ARG A 81 -2.37 -1.53 4.57
C ARG A 81 -3.51 -2.45 4.13
N ALA A 82 -3.19 -3.59 3.51
CA ALA A 82 -4.18 -4.59 3.13
C ALA A 82 -4.85 -5.22 4.36
N VAL A 83 -4.06 -5.60 5.37
CA VAL A 83 -4.59 -6.13 6.63
C VAL A 83 -5.49 -5.11 7.33
N ALA A 84 -5.06 -3.85 7.42
CA ALA A 84 -5.89 -2.78 7.96
C ALA A 84 -7.22 -2.63 7.20
N ALA A 85 -7.19 -2.69 5.86
CA ALA A 85 -8.39 -2.61 5.02
C ALA A 85 -9.37 -3.77 5.29
N MET A 86 -8.87 -4.98 5.56
CA MET A 86 -9.73 -6.14 5.83
C MET A 86 -10.44 -6.08 7.20
N ARG A 87 -9.92 -5.28 8.14
CA ARG A 87 -10.58 -5.06 9.44
C ARG A 87 -11.76 -4.10 9.35
N ASP A 88 -11.69 -3.15 8.41
CA ASP A 88 -12.70 -2.12 8.27
C ASP A 88 -13.85 -2.59 7.35
N VAL A 89 -15.05 -2.69 7.91
CA VAL A 89 -16.26 -3.08 7.17
C VAL A 89 -16.52 -2.13 6.00
N SER A 90 -16.17 -0.84 6.13
CA SER A 90 -16.37 0.14 5.06
C SER A 90 -15.44 -0.15 3.87
N SER A 91 -14.20 -0.54 4.15
CA SER A 91 -13.19 -0.96 3.18
C SER A 91 -13.61 -2.24 2.43
N VAL A 92 -14.14 -3.25 3.13
CA VAL A 92 -14.69 -4.46 2.49
C VAL A 92 -15.83 -4.12 1.52
N ARG A 93 -16.73 -3.22 1.90
CA ARG A 93 -17.80 -2.74 1.00
C ARG A 93 -17.24 -1.97 -0.20
N ALA A 94 -16.19 -1.17 0.01
CA ALA A 94 -15.53 -0.44 -1.08
C ALA A 94 -14.89 -1.38 -2.10
N VAL A 95 -14.27 -2.50 -1.65
CA VAL A 95 -13.75 -3.55 -2.55
C VAL A 95 -14.89 -4.17 -3.35
N ALA A 96 -16.00 -4.54 -2.71
CA ALA A 96 -17.15 -5.13 -3.39
C ALA A 96 -17.76 -4.16 -4.44
N ALA A 97 -17.89 -2.88 -4.10
CA ALA A 97 -18.38 -1.85 -5.02
C ALA A 97 -17.41 -1.64 -6.22
N GLY A 98 -16.11 -1.57 -5.95
CA GLY A 98 -15.09 -1.47 -7.00
C GLY A 98 -15.07 -2.69 -7.93
N ALA A 99 -15.25 -3.89 -7.37
CA ALA A 99 -15.35 -5.12 -8.15
C ALA A 99 -16.60 -5.09 -9.05
N ALA A 100 -17.76 -4.67 -8.53
CA ALA A 100 -18.99 -4.53 -9.32
C ALA A 100 -18.83 -3.54 -10.48
N LEU A 101 -18.22 -2.37 -10.23
CA LEU A 101 -17.93 -1.38 -11.27
C LEU A 101 -17.06 -1.99 -12.39
N ARG A 102 -16.02 -2.74 -12.03
CA ARG A 102 -15.11 -3.38 -13.00
C ARG A 102 -15.75 -4.50 -13.80
N ARG A 103 -16.73 -5.21 -13.23
CA ARG A 103 -17.54 -6.18 -13.98
C ARG A 103 -18.42 -5.49 -15.03
N ASN A 104 -18.96 -4.32 -14.69
CA ASN A 104 -19.81 -3.52 -15.59
C ASN A 104 -19.01 -2.72 -16.63
N HIS A 105 -17.73 -2.43 -16.35
CA HIS A 105 -16.82 -1.71 -17.24
C HIS A 105 -15.51 -2.49 -17.44
N PRO A 106 -15.53 -3.64 -18.16
CA PRO A 106 -14.33 -4.43 -18.36
C PRO A 106 -13.29 -3.64 -19.17
N ALA A 107 -12.07 -3.52 -18.63
CA ALA A 107 -10.92 -3.07 -19.41
C ALA A 107 -10.80 -3.92 -20.69
N GLY A 108 -10.43 -3.27 -21.81
CA GLY A 108 -10.49 -3.84 -23.17
C GLY A 108 -10.00 -5.29 -23.29
N ARG A 109 -10.61 -6.03 -24.23
CA ARG A 109 -10.68 -7.50 -24.37
C ARG A 109 -9.37 -8.32 -24.38
N ASN A 110 -8.20 -7.74 -24.13
CA ASN A 110 -6.91 -8.44 -24.09
C ASN A 110 -6.55 -8.92 -22.67
N ARG A 111 -7.45 -9.67 -22.01
CA ARG A 111 -7.12 -10.30 -20.73
C ARG A 111 -6.27 -11.54 -20.98
N ARG A 112 -4.99 -11.47 -20.61
CA ARG A 112 -4.10 -12.64 -20.57
C ARG A 112 -4.66 -13.69 -19.61
N PRO A 113 -4.51 -15.01 -19.89
CA PRO A 113 -4.72 -16.05 -18.88
C PRO A 113 -3.87 -15.74 -17.64
N GLY A 114 -4.47 -15.79 -16.45
CA GLY A 114 -3.83 -15.36 -15.19
C GLY A 114 -4.07 -13.89 -14.81
N ALA A 115 -4.91 -13.16 -15.54
CA ALA A 115 -5.35 -11.82 -15.18
C ALA A 115 -6.06 -11.82 -13.81
N LEU A 116 -5.76 -10.79 -13.01
CA LEU A 116 -6.42 -10.51 -11.73
C LEU A 116 -7.94 -10.42 -11.87
N ARG A 117 -8.67 -10.88 -10.86
CA ARG A 117 -10.12 -10.75 -10.80
C ARG A 117 -10.53 -9.30 -10.50
N PRO A 118 -11.78 -8.90 -10.79
CA PRO A 118 -12.30 -7.58 -10.44
C PRO A 118 -12.08 -7.19 -8.97
N GLU A 119 -12.23 -8.14 -8.06
CA GLU A 119 -12.01 -8.02 -6.61
C GLU A 119 -10.54 -7.77 -6.30
N ASP A 120 -9.64 -8.49 -6.97
CA ASP A 120 -8.20 -8.33 -6.79
C ASP A 120 -7.76 -6.92 -7.22
N HIS A 121 -8.28 -6.44 -8.34
CA HIS A 121 -8.04 -5.07 -8.77
C HIS A 121 -8.63 -4.03 -7.80
N ALA A 122 -9.84 -4.24 -7.31
CA ALA A 122 -10.48 -3.31 -6.38
C ALA A 122 -9.73 -3.23 -5.03
N LEU A 123 -9.23 -4.36 -4.53
CA LEU A 123 -8.39 -4.41 -3.33
C LEU A 123 -7.05 -3.73 -3.57
N LEU A 124 -6.37 -3.98 -4.69
CA LEU A 124 -5.11 -3.31 -5.04
C LEU A 124 -5.27 -1.78 -5.06
N ASP A 125 -6.34 -1.26 -5.68
CA ASP A 125 -6.61 0.17 -5.73
C ASP A 125 -6.92 0.77 -4.35
N LEU A 126 -7.68 0.04 -3.52
CA LEU A 126 -8.00 0.50 -2.18
C LEU A 126 -6.73 0.59 -1.33
N VAL A 127 -5.91 -0.47 -1.35
CA VAL A 127 -4.64 -0.52 -0.63
C VAL A 127 -3.68 0.57 -1.12
N GLN A 128 -3.65 0.85 -2.43
CA GLN A 128 -2.88 1.96 -2.98
C GLN A 128 -3.32 3.32 -2.41
N ARG A 129 -4.63 3.58 -2.32
CA ARG A 129 -5.15 4.82 -1.73
C ARG A 129 -4.83 4.93 -0.24
N LEU A 130 -4.96 3.84 0.51
CA LEU A 130 -4.59 3.79 1.94
C LEU A 130 -3.10 4.00 2.14
N TYR A 131 -2.27 3.44 1.27
CA TYR A 131 -0.83 3.67 1.26
C TYR A 131 -0.52 5.15 1.05
N GLU A 132 -1.08 5.77 0.01
CA GLU A 132 -0.87 7.18 -0.32
C GLU A 132 -1.26 8.13 0.82
N GLY A 133 -2.35 7.81 1.54
CA GLY A 133 -2.82 8.59 2.69
C GLY A 133 -2.08 8.33 4.01
N SER A 134 -1.30 7.24 4.12
CA SER A 134 -0.61 6.90 5.37
C SER A 134 0.78 7.54 5.45
N ALA A 135 1.11 8.10 6.61
CA ALA A 135 2.44 8.62 6.91
C ALA A 135 3.48 7.50 7.10
N ASP A 136 3.08 6.38 7.73
CA ASP A 136 3.95 5.25 8.08
C ASP A 136 3.31 3.95 7.57
N PRO A 137 3.32 3.70 6.25
CA PRO A 137 2.49 2.66 5.65
C PRO A 137 2.94 1.23 5.98
N GLU A 138 4.22 1.03 6.35
CA GLU A 138 4.79 -0.27 6.74
C GLU A 138 4.46 -0.70 8.17
N ARG A 139 4.04 0.25 9.01
CA ARG A 139 3.69 -0.03 10.40
C ARG A 139 2.32 -0.69 10.42
N ALA A 140 2.10 -1.69 11.28
CA ALA A 140 0.76 -2.17 11.54
C ALA A 140 -0.09 -1.08 12.23
N ASP A 141 -1.35 -0.91 11.82
CA ASP A 141 -2.25 0.04 12.50
C ASP A 141 -2.55 -0.42 13.93
N ARG A 142 -2.59 -1.74 14.15
CA ARG A 142 -2.68 -2.35 15.47
C ARG A 142 -1.54 -3.37 15.66
N PRO A 143 -0.87 -3.43 16.83
CA PRO A 143 0.23 -4.37 17.05
C PRO A 143 -0.16 -5.85 16.85
N GLU A 144 -1.40 -6.22 17.12
CA GLU A 144 -1.93 -7.57 16.92
C GLU A 144 -2.02 -8.01 15.45
N ASP A 145 -1.90 -7.09 14.50
CA ASP A 145 -1.93 -7.41 13.06
C ASP A 145 -0.57 -7.90 12.54
N GLU A 146 0.52 -7.75 13.31
CA GLU A 146 1.88 -8.16 12.89
C GLU A 146 2.01 -9.64 12.51
N PRO A 147 1.45 -10.62 13.27
CA PRO A 147 1.49 -12.02 12.88
C PRO A 147 0.83 -12.27 11.52
N LEU A 148 -0.30 -11.60 11.26
CA LEU A 148 -1.05 -11.69 10.02
C LEU A 148 -0.25 -11.07 8.85
N ILE A 149 0.35 -9.90 9.05
CA ILE A 149 1.22 -9.25 8.05
C ILE A 149 2.40 -10.15 7.68
N ARG A 150 3.07 -10.77 8.67
CA ARG A 150 4.19 -11.69 8.44
C ARG A 150 3.76 -12.93 7.67
N ARG A 151 2.62 -13.53 8.04
CA ARG A 151 2.06 -14.70 7.36
C ARG A 151 1.72 -14.38 5.91
N LEU A 152 1.05 -13.25 5.67
CA LEU A 152 0.70 -12.80 4.34
C LEU A 152 1.94 -12.57 3.46
N LEU A 153 2.99 -11.95 4.00
CA LEU A 153 4.27 -11.77 3.30
C LEU A 153 4.93 -13.09 2.92
N ALA A 154 4.92 -14.07 3.83
CA ALA A 154 5.52 -15.37 3.62
C ALA A 154 4.74 -16.18 2.56
N GLU A 155 3.42 -16.30 2.71
CA GLU A 155 2.56 -17.07 1.80
C GLU A 155 2.45 -16.41 0.41
N GLY A 156 2.38 -15.08 0.37
CA GLY A 156 2.34 -14.32 -0.87
C GLY A 156 3.68 -14.17 -1.57
N ASN A 157 4.76 -14.73 -1.04
CA ASN A 157 6.13 -14.61 -1.57
C ASN A 157 6.49 -13.15 -1.93
N GLN A 158 6.10 -12.21 -1.06
CA GLN A 158 6.29 -10.76 -1.25
C GLN A 158 5.63 -10.16 -2.51
N SER A 159 4.80 -10.91 -3.24
CA SER A 159 4.06 -10.43 -4.40
C SER A 159 2.71 -9.85 -3.97
N ARG A 160 2.50 -8.56 -4.27
CA ARG A 160 1.22 -7.87 -4.00
C ARG A 160 0.03 -8.58 -4.63
N GLU A 161 0.23 -9.12 -5.82
CA GLU A 161 -0.81 -9.85 -6.58
C GLU A 161 -1.15 -11.18 -5.92
N ALA A 162 -0.13 -11.91 -5.44
CA ALA A 162 -0.34 -13.16 -4.72
C ALA A 162 -0.98 -12.92 -3.36
N MET A 163 -0.51 -11.94 -2.59
CA MET A 163 -1.11 -11.54 -1.32
C MET A 163 -2.57 -11.09 -1.49
N CYS A 164 -2.86 -10.33 -2.56
CA CYS A 164 -4.22 -9.90 -2.90
C CYS A 164 -5.15 -11.08 -3.16
N ARG A 165 -4.69 -12.07 -3.94
CA ARG A 165 -5.45 -13.31 -4.15
C ARG A 165 -5.67 -14.07 -2.84
N ILE A 166 -4.64 -14.22 -2.01
CA ILE A 166 -4.77 -14.87 -0.69
C ILE A 166 -5.87 -14.19 0.15
N LEU A 167 -5.90 -12.86 0.20
CA LEU A 167 -6.91 -12.14 0.98
C LEU A 167 -8.32 -12.25 0.40
N ASN A 168 -8.48 -12.31 -0.92
CA ASN A 168 -9.79 -12.45 -1.57
C ASN A 168 -10.28 -13.91 -1.65
N ASP A 169 -9.36 -14.87 -1.66
CA ASP A 169 -9.64 -16.31 -1.66
C ASP A 169 -9.75 -16.89 -0.24
N ALA A 170 -9.37 -16.12 0.78
CA ALA A 170 -9.47 -16.55 2.17
C ALA A 170 -10.92 -16.88 2.53
N ASP A 171 -11.19 -18.19 2.58
CA ASP A 171 -12.34 -18.79 3.24
C ASP A 171 -12.32 -18.41 4.73
N PRO A 172 -13.46 -18.05 5.36
CA PRO A 172 -13.54 -17.71 6.78
C PRO A 172 -12.80 -18.64 7.76
N ASP A 173 -12.58 -19.91 7.40
CA ASP A 173 -11.95 -20.95 8.23
C ASP A 173 -10.39 -20.97 8.25
N LEU A 174 -9.70 -20.14 7.45
CA LEU A 174 -8.21 -20.10 7.47
C LEU A 174 -7.59 -19.35 8.67
N GLY A 175 -8.42 -18.87 9.60
CA GLY A 175 -8.03 -17.87 10.61
C GLY A 175 -7.59 -16.54 10.00
N LEU A 176 -7.88 -16.36 8.70
CA LEU A 176 -7.69 -15.16 7.89
C LEU A 176 -9.05 -14.53 7.53
N GLY A 177 -10.14 -15.17 7.98
CA GLY A 177 -11.51 -14.75 7.78
C GLY A 177 -11.93 -13.57 8.65
N ALA A 178 -12.93 -12.84 8.17
CA ALA A 178 -13.58 -11.76 8.91
C ALA A 178 -14.06 -12.13 10.33
N GLU A 179 -14.18 -13.42 10.68
CA GLU A 179 -14.57 -13.90 12.01
C GLU A 179 -13.48 -13.70 13.09
N ASP A 180 -12.20 -13.93 12.79
CA ASP A 180 -11.11 -13.69 13.76
C ASP A 180 -10.82 -12.19 13.92
N LEU A 181 -11.07 -11.41 12.87
CA LEU A 181 -11.05 -9.95 12.92
C LEU A 181 -12.26 -9.34 13.67
N ARG A 182 -13.37 -10.09 13.80
CA ARG A 182 -14.58 -9.70 14.56
C ARG A 182 -14.59 -10.22 16.00
N ARG A 183 -13.90 -11.32 16.30
CA ARG A 183 -13.86 -11.90 17.67
C ARG A 183 -13.13 -11.04 18.69
N THR A 184 -12.33 -10.07 18.27
CA THR A 184 -11.59 -9.20 19.20
C THR A 184 -12.44 -8.08 19.82
N GLU A 185 -13.68 -7.86 19.36
CA GLU A 185 -14.57 -6.85 19.94
C GLU A 185 -15.97 -7.45 20.21
N ALA A 186 -16.20 -7.78 21.48
CA ALA A 186 -17.51 -8.00 22.13
C ALA A 186 -18.28 -9.31 21.83
N GLY A 187 -18.54 -10.06 22.92
CA GLY A 187 -19.61 -11.05 22.97
C GLY A 187 -20.98 -10.40 22.76
N GLY A 188 -21.65 -10.78 21.69
CA GLY A 188 -23.02 -10.40 21.36
C GLY A 188 -23.54 -11.26 20.20
N PRO A 189 -24.85 -11.60 20.14
CA PRO A 189 -25.33 -12.75 19.39
C PRO A 189 -25.32 -12.55 17.88
N ILE A 190 -24.99 -13.63 17.18
CA ILE A 190 -25.04 -13.79 15.73
C ILE A 190 -26.50 -13.68 15.27
N LEU A 191 -26.81 -12.64 14.48
CA LEU A 191 -28.02 -12.59 13.66
C LEU A 191 -27.90 -13.66 12.56
N ARG A 192 -28.44 -14.84 12.83
CA ARG A 192 -28.76 -15.86 11.82
C ARG A 192 -29.84 -15.30 10.89
N LEU A 193 -29.48 -15.05 9.64
CA LEU A 193 -30.45 -15.08 8.55
C LEU A 193 -30.86 -16.54 8.34
N VAL A 194 -31.98 -16.92 8.98
CA VAL A 194 -32.68 -18.17 8.70
C VAL A 194 -33.28 -18.05 7.30
N SER A 195 -32.69 -18.78 6.35
CA SER A 195 -33.36 -19.04 5.07
C SER A 195 -34.56 -19.93 5.36
N GLY A 196 -35.74 -19.45 4.97
CA GLY A 196 -37.02 -20.09 5.22
C GLY A 196 -37.11 -21.47 4.61
N ASP A 197 -37.59 -22.37 5.46
CA ASP A 197 -38.27 -23.62 5.13
C ASP A 197 -39.29 -23.39 4.00
N SER A 198 -39.26 -24.23 2.98
CA SER A 198 -40.28 -24.30 1.94
C SER A 198 -40.57 -25.77 1.67
N GLY A 199 -41.21 -26.40 2.65
CA GLY A 199 -41.99 -27.62 2.44
C GLY A 199 -43.47 -27.28 2.23
N ARG A 200 -43.94 -27.42 0.99
CA ARG A 200 -45.13 -28.19 0.60
C ARG A 200 -45.33 -28.15 -0.91
#